data_AF-A0A0K1PPB2-F1
#
_entry.id   AF-A0A0K1PPB2-F1
#
_cell.length_a   1.000
_cell.length_b   1.000
_cell.length_c   1.000
_cell.angle_alpha   90.00
_cell.angle_beta   90.00
_cell.angle_gamma   90.00
#
_symmetry.space_group_name_H-M   'P 1'
#
loop_
_entity.id
_entity.type
_entity.pdbx_description
1 polymer ?
#
loop_
_entity_poly.entity_id
_entity_poly.type
_entity_poly.pdbx_seq_one_letter_code
_entity_poly.pdbx_strand_id
1 'polypeptide(L)'
;MRSSLLVAFACAAMLFVGCKPKAGGSCKVEAKEVCIGDKQALSCHEGKWEEMNCKGASGCTKSGSDSVCDQSVAEDKDVCNLTGDFVCTGDKKGMLECQKNNRWSFVQSCLGDRGCAMEQHKVTCDNSIANVGDGCKEEEDYACTPDRKSAVVCKAGKFTLASNCKGKNACKVTGDKAAGFKVECDDSIAAAGDPCDKENHFACASDEKTILKCVGKKFTVEDKCRAKEKCGVRGELVGCY
;
A
#
# COMPACT_ATOMS: atom_id res chain seq x y z
N MET A 1 7.59 -5.11 89.32
CA MET A 1 8.48 -4.06 88.76
C MET A 1 9.09 -4.62 87.48
N ARG A 2 8.48 -4.30 86.33
CA ARG A 2 9.03 -3.41 85.28
C ARG A 2 10.34 -3.93 84.64
N SER A 3 10.26 -4.42 83.41
CA SER A 3 11.13 -3.94 82.33
C SER A 3 10.57 -4.28 80.96
N SER A 4 10.45 -3.24 80.15
CA SER A 4 9.68 -3.13 78.92
C SER A 4 10.31 -3.84 77.73
N LEU A 5 9.45 -4.45 76.91
CA LEU A 5 9.74 -4.72 75.49
C LEU A 5 10.00 -3.40 74.76
N LEU A 6 11.09 -3.35 73.98
CA LEU A 6 11.31 -2.36 72.93
C LEU A 6 11.78 -3.12 71.68
N VAL A 7 10.85 -3.43 70.78
CA VAL A 7 11.14 -3.92 69.43
C VAL A 7 11.30 -2.67 68.55
N ALA A 8 12.54 -2.32 68.21
CA ALA A 8 12.83 -1.23 67.29
C ALA A 8 12.55 -1.70 65.85
N PHE A 9 11.43 -1.23 65.29
CA PHE A 9 11.07 -1.42 63.89
C PHE A 9 11.96 -0.50 63.03
N ALA A 10 13.00 -1.07 62.42
CA ALA A 10 13.81 -0.38 61.43
C ALA A 10 13.02 -0.25 60.11
N CYS A 11 12.36 0.88 59.91
CA CYS A 11 11.81 1.27 58.61
C CYS A 11 12.96 1.48 57.62
N ALA A 12 13.27 0.45 56.83
CA ALA A 12 14.10 0.57 55.64
C ALA A 12 13.34 1.42 54.60
N ALA A 13 13.68 2.70 54.53
CA ALA A 13 13.23 3.60 53.47
C ALA A 13 13.86 3.14 52.15
N MET A 14 13.14 2.33 51.38
CA MET A 14 13.49 2.05 49.99
C MET A 14 13.35 3.34 49.19
N LEU A 15 14.50 3.94 48.86
CA LEU A 15 14.61 4.99 47.87
C LEU A 15 14.13 4.43 46.53
N PHE A 16 12.89 4.75 46.14
CA PHE A 16 12.42 4.58 44.78
C PHE A 16 13.18 5.57 43.89
N VAL A 17 14.41 5.22 43.51
CA VAL A 17 15.04 5.82 42.34
C VAL A 17 14.13 5.47 41.18
N GLY A 18 13.36 6.45 40.70
CA GLY A 18 12.43 6.26 39.59
C GLY A 18 13.19 5.70 38.40
N CYS A 19 13.09 4.39 38.18
CA CYS A 19 13.71 3.74 37.04
C CYS A 19 13.11 4.34 35.78
N LYS A 20 13.95 4.98 34.97
CA LYS A 20 13.56 5.39 33.63
C LYS A 20 13.12 4.14 32.85
N PRO A 21 12.00 4.21 32.10
CA PRO A 21 11.61 3.15 31.20
C PRO A 21 12.77 2.74 30.29
N LYS A 22 12.89 1.43 30.04
CA LYS A 22 13.89 0.85 29.14
C LYS A 22 13.25 -0.30 28.38
N ALA A 23 13.71 -0.55 27.16
CA ALA A 23 13.24 -1.68 26.35
C ALA A 23 13.32 -3.01 27.12
N GLY A 24 12.30 -3.86 26.95
CA GLY A 24 12.08 -5.12 27.66
C GLY A 24 11.62 -4.98 29.11
N GLY A 25 11.67 -3.78 29.70
CA GLY A 25 11.17 -3.53 31.06
C GLY A 25 9.64 -3.59 31.14
N SER A 26 9.09 -3.79 32.34
CA SER A 26 7.64 -3.85 32.52
C SER A 26 6.97 -2.49 32.38
N CYS A 27 5.78 -2.49 31.78
CA CYS A 27 4.88 -1.35 31.66
C CYS A 27 3.45 -1.76 32.02
N LYS A 28 2.59 -0.77 32.31
CA LYS A 28 1.23 -1.01 32.83
C LYS A 28 0.11 -0.47 31.95
N VAL A 29 0.43 0.47 31.07
CA VAL A 29 -0.56 1.19 30.26
C VAL A 29 -0.21 0.89 28.82
N GLU A 30 -0.98 0.01 28.19
CA GLU A 30 -0.79 -0.37 26.78
C GLU A 30 -0.82 0.86 25.88
N ALA A 31 -0.01 0.83 24.82
CA ALA A 31 0.22 1.93 23.88
C ALA A 31 0.71 3.25 24.53
N LYS A 32 1.06 3.25 25.83
CA LYS A 32 1.71 4.43 26.42
C LYS A 32 3.06 4.62 25.77
N GLU A 33 3.35 5.87 25.42
CA GLU A 33 4.61 6.26 24.81
C GLU A 33 5.49 7.06 25.78
N VAL A 34 6.81 6.91 25.66
CA VAL A 34 7.80 7.71 26.39
C VAL A 34 8.97 8.05 25.46
N CYS A 35 9.21 9.34 25.21
CA CYS A 35 10.39 9.75 24.44
C CYS A 35 11.68 9.41 25.17
N ILE A 36 12.56 8.66 24.50
CA ILE A 36 13.92 8.34 24.96
C ILE A 36 15.01 9.05 24.12
N GLY A 37 14.59 9.70 23.04
CA GLY A 37 15.40 10.61 22.22
C GLY A 37 14.51 11.38 21.23
N ASP A 38 15.09 12.24 20.41
CA ASP A 38 14.33 13.10 19.50
C ASP A 38 13.63 12.33 18.36
N LYS A 39 14.08 11.10 18.06
CA LYS A 39 13.49 10.23 17.03
C LYS A 39 13.15 8.83 17.54
N GLN A 40 13.15 8.65 18.86
CA GLN A 40 12.97 7.35 19.50
C GLN A 40 12.04 7.48 20.70
N ALA A 41 11.10 6.56 20.79
CA ALA A 41 10.24 6.38 21.94
C ALA A 41 10.26 4.92 22.42
N LEU A 42 9.74 4.71 23.61
CA LEU A 42 9.30 3.39 24.06
C LEU A 42 7.77 3.36 24.02
N SER A 43 7.20 2.29 23.45
CA SER A 43 5.78 1.97 23.55
C SER A 43 5.55 0.76 24.43
N CYS A 44 4.43 0.71 25.14
CA CYS A 44 4.04 -0.43 25.95
C CYS A 44 3.22 -1.42 25.14
N HIS A 45 3.76 -2.62 24.90
CA HIS A 45 3.08 -3.72 24.25
C HIS A 45 3.16 -4.98 25.12
N GLU A 46 2.01 -5.59 25.40
CA GLU A 46 1.92 -6.85 26.15
C GLU A 46 2.63 -6.74 27.52
N GLY A 47 2.46 -5.60 28.19
CA GLY A 47 3.09 -5.31 29.48
C GLY A 47 4.60 -5.11 29.44
N LYS A 48 5.22 -4.98 28.25
CA LYS A 48 6.65 -4.67 28.08
C LYS A 48 6.90 -3.43 27.24
N TRP A 49 7.93 -2.69 27.62
CA TRP A 49 8.44 -1.58 26.82
C TRP A 49 9.15 -2.10 25.58
N GLU A 50 8.78 -1.58 24.43
CA GLU A 50 9.38 -1.86 23.14
C GLU A 50 9.85 -0.54 22.51
N GLU A 51 11.01 -0.57 21.85
CA GLU A 51 11.54 0.61 21.17
C GLU A 51 10.82 0.88 19.85
N MET A 52 10.48 2.13 19.59
CA MET A 52 9.80 2.57 18.38
C MET A 52 10.52 3.77 17.74
N ASN A 53 10.48 3.82 16.41
CA ASN A 53 11.07 4.87 15.61
C ASN A 53 10.04 5.96 15.30
N CYS A 54 10.31 7.20 15.67
CA CYS A 54 9.48 8.37 15.35
C CYS A 54 10.01 9.02 14.07
N LYS A 55 9.61 8.47 12.92
CA LYS A 55 10.15 8.84 11.60
C LYS A 55 9.47 10.06 10.98
N GLY A 56 8.32 10.47 11.49
CA GLY A 56 7.64 11.69 11.07
C GLY A 56 8.43 12.95 11.38
N ALA A 57 8.04 14.06 10.75
CA ALA A 57 8.79 15.30 10.80
C ALA A 57 8.94 15.89 12.22
N SER A 58 7.98 15.61 13.11
CA SER A 58 7.98 16.10 14.49
C SER A 58 8.86 15.26 15.41
N GLY A 59 9.30 14.06 14.97
CA GLY A 59 10.05 13.13 15.81
C GLY A 59 9.25 12.71 17.04
N CYS A 60 9.93 12.55 18.18
CA CYS A 60 9.27 12.33 19.46
C CYS A 60 9.12 13.66 20.21
N THR A 61 7.89 13.98 20.60
CA THR A 61 7.57 15.22 21.31
C THR A 61 6.92 14.94 22.65
N LYS A 62 7.15 15.82 23.63
CA LYS A 62 6.43 15.78 24.91
C LYS A 62 5.26 16.73 24.87
N SER A 63 4.07 16.23 25.14
CA SER A 63 2.83 17.01 25.25
C SER A 63 2.30 16.87 26.67
N GLY A 64 2.65 17.83 27.54
CA GLY A 64 2.31 17.76 28.96
C GLY A 64 2.97 16.57 29.67
N SER A 65 2.16 15.68 30.26
CA SER A 65 2.62 14.44 30.89
C SER A 65 2.86 13.30 29.91
N ASP A 66 2.41 13.45 28.66
CA ASP A 66 2.46 12.41 27.64
C ASP A 66 3.60 12.66 26.66
N SER A 67 4.03 11.58 26.01
CA SER A 67 4.92 11.63 24.85
C SER A 67 4.13 11.21 23.63
N VAL A 68 4.44 11.82 22.49
CA VAL A 68 3.84 11.50 21.20
C VAL A 68 4.97 11.26 20.21
N CYS A 69 5.02 10.05 19.69
CA CYS A 69 5.90 9.61 18.63
C CYS A 69 5.23 9.87 17.27
N ASP A 70 5.79 10.77 16.47
CA ASP A 70 5.29 11.04 15.13
C ASP A 70 5.59 9.84 14.21
N GLN A 71 4.58 8.99 14.01
CA GLN A 71 4.61 7.84 13.10
C GLN A 71 3.91 8.15 11.77
N SER A 72 3.78 9.42 11.37
CA SER A 72 3.12 9.79 10.09
C SER A 72 3.81 9.19 8.85
N VAL A 73 5.04 8.70 8.99
CA VAL A 73 5.68 7.77 8.05
C VAL A 73 6.35 6.64 8.83
N ALA A 74 6.52 5.48 8.23
CA ALA A 74 7.21 4.34 8.83
C ALA A 74 7.91 3.47 7.77
N GLU A 75 8.61 2.43 8.22
CA GLU A 75 9.14 1.35 7.37
C GLU A 75 8.45 0.02 7.69
N ASP A 76 8.59 -0.95 6.78
CA ASP A 76 8.13 -2.32 7.02
C ASP A 76 8.74 -2.89 8.30
N LYS A 77 7.90 -3.50 9.14
CA LYS A 77 8.23 -4.09 10.45
C LYS A 77 8.63 -3.10 11.53
N ASP A 78 8.52 -1.79 11.32
CA ASP A 78 8.61 -0.85 12.43
C ASP A 78 7.48 -1.12 13.44
N VAL A 79 7.75 -0.81 14.71
CA VAL A 79 6.79 -0.94 15.81
C VAL A 79 5.68 0.11 15.65
N CYS A 80 4.42 -0.26 15.90
CA CYS A 80 3.26 0.62 15.76
C CYS A 80 2.26 0.40 16.91
N ASN A 81 1.49 1.44 17.24
CA ASN A 81 0.63 1.42 18.45
C ASN A 81 -0.86 1.24 18.16
N LEU A 82 -1.30 1.55 16.94
CA LEU A 82 -2.72 1.56 16.61
C LEU A 82 -3.00 0.53 15.50
N THR A 83 -3.38 -0.69 15.91
CA THR A 83 -3.73 -1.76 14.96
C THR A 83 -4.83 -1.30 14.00
N GLY A 84 -4.64 -1.53 12.70
CA GLY A 84 -5.55 -1.12 11.63
C GLY A 84 -5.33 0.30 11.13
N ASP A 85 -4.43 1.09 11.72
CA ASP A 85 -4.01 2.35 11.14
C ASP A 85 -3.16 2.12 9.90
N PHE A 86 -3.09 3.16 9.07
CA PHE A 86 -2.28 3.18 7.87
C PHE A 86 -1.38 4.39 7.81
N VAL A 87 -0.17 4.20 7.29
CA VAL A 87 0.81 5.26 7.08
C VAL A 87 1.52 5.10 5.74
N CYS A 88 2.18 6.15 5.30
CA CYS A 88 3.08 6.06 4.16
C CYS A 88 4.45 5.52 4.56
N THR A 89 5.08 4.83 3.62
CA THR A 89 6.53 4.59 3.64
C THR A 89 7.31 5.91 3.64
N GLY A 90 8.55 5.91 4.14
CA GLY A 90 9.39 7.10 4.20
C GLY A 90 9.66 7.77 2.84
N ASP A 91 9.71 6.97 1.76
CA ASP A 91 9.88 7.45 0.38
C ASP A 91 8.55 7.81 -0.32
N LYS A 92 7.41 7.64 0.38
CA LYS A 92 6.05 7.87 -0.10
C LYS A 92 5.64 7.01 -1.29
N LYS A 93 6.32 5.88 -1.55
CA LYS A 93 6.00 4.98 -2.68
C LYS A 93 5.18 3.77 -2.29
N GLY A 94 4.78 3.65 -1.04
CA GLY A 94 3.98 2.55 -0.53
C GLY A 94 3.21 2.91 0.73
N MET A 95 2.22 2.07 1.01
CA MET A 95 1.32 2.16 2.16
C MET A 95 1.53 0.98 3.09
N LEU A 96 1.57 1.26 4.39
CA LEU A 96 1.73 0.28 5.46
C LEU A 96 0.45 0.23 6.30
N GLU A 97 0.14 -0.93 6.87
CA GLU A 97 -0.91 -1.12 7.89
C GLU A 97 -0.29 -1.64 9.18
N CYS A 98 -0.73 -1.10 10.32
CA CYS A 98 -0.32 -1.61 11.62
C CYS A 98 -1.07 -2.90 11.92
N GLN A 99 -0.34 -4.02 11.93
CA GLN A 99 -0.90 -5.35 12.14
C GLN A 99 -1.13 -5.64 13.63
N LYS A 100 -1.89 -6.70 13.92
CA LYS A 100 -2.23 -7.13 15.30
C LYS A 100 -1.01 -7.45 16.19
N ASN A 101 0.16 -7.66 15.60
CA ASN A 101 1.41 -7.89 16.31
C ASN A 101 2.17 -6.57 16.59
N ASN A 102 1.51 -5.41 16.46
CA ASN A 102 2.10 -4.09 16.66
C ASN A 102 3.30 -3.83 15.75
N ARG A 103 3.20 -4.28 14.49
CA ARG A 103 4.18 -4.04 13.44
C ARG A 103 3.51 -3.48 12.19
N TRP A 104 4.12 -2.46 11.60
CA TRP A 104 3.79 -2.01 10.26
C TRP A 104 4.07 -3.14 9.27
N SER A 105 3.14 -3.41 8.36
CA SER A 105 3.29 -4.36 7.26
C SER A 105 2.95 -3.66 5.96
N PHE A 106 3.75 -3.91 4.93
CA PHE A 106 3.46 -3.42 3.58
C PHE A 106 2.13 -3.96 3.05
N VAL A 107 1.29 -3.06 2.53
CA VAL A 107 -0.04 -3.37 1.98
C VAL A 107 -0.03 -3.26 0.46
N GLN A 108 0.40 -2.13 -0.06
CA GLN A 108 0.40 -1.86 -1.51
C GLN A 108 1.38 -0.77 -1.91
N SER A 109 1.78 -0.80 -3.18
CA SER A 109 2.58 0.24 -3.82
C SER A 109 1.71 1.46 -4.18
N CYS A 110 2.28 2.65 -4.10
CA CYS A 110 1.67 3.93 -4.49
C CYS A 110 2.55 4.59 -5.55
N LEU A 111 2.66 3.97 -6.74
CA LEU A 111 3.63 4.37 -7.77
C LEU A 111 3.08 5.45 -8.72
N GLY A 112 1.82 5.84 -8.59
CA GLY A 112 1.26 6.96 -9.34
C GLY A 112 1.91 8.28 -8.95
N ASP A 113 1.76 9.30 -9.79
CA ASP A 113 2.49 10.57 -9.64
C ASP A 113 2.16 11.31 -8.32
N ARG A 114 0.98 11.05 -7.72
CA ARG A 114 0.60 11.63 -6.42
C ARG A 114 1.21 10.88 -5.23
N GLY A 115 1.76 9.68 -5.46
CA GLY A 115 2.37 8.84 -4.44
C GLY A 115 1.44 8.47 -3.30
N CYS A 116 2.04 8.20 -2.14
CA CYS A 116 1.34 8.09 -0.86
C CYS A 116 1.34 9.44 -0.15
N ALA A 117 0.16 9.84 0.36
CA ALA A 117 -0.03 11.05 1.14
C ALA A 117 -0.76 10.76 2.44
N MET A 118 -0.30 11.40 3.52
CA MET A 118 -1.01 11.44 4.80
C MET A 118 -1.69 12.79 4.95
N GLU A 119 -3.00 12.78 5.13
CA GLU A 119 -3.80 13.95 5.47
C GLU A 119 -4.53 13.67 6.80
N GLN A 120 -4.07 14.31 7.87
CA GLN A 120 -4.52 14.02 9.24
C GLN A 120 -4.34 12.52 9.57
N HIS A 121 -5.42 11.79 9.81
CA HIS A 121 -5.43 10.35 10.10
C HIS A 121 -5.80 9.49 8.89
N LYS A 122 -5.84 10.08 7.69
CA LYS A 122 -6.19 9.38 6.46
C LYS A 122 -4.98 9.25 5.56
N VAL A 123 -4.63 8.01 5.23
CA VAL A 123 -3.71 7.72 4.13
C VAL A 123 -4.47 7.76 2.81
N THR A 124 -3.86 8.33 1.79
CA THR A 124 -4.28 8.21 0.40
C THR A 124 -3.12 7.65 -0.40
N CYS A 125 -3.39 6.64 -1.23
CA CYS A 125 -2.39 5.98 -2.06
C CYS A 125 -2.78 6.10 -3.52
N ASP A 126 -1.89 6.63 -4.35
CA ASP A 126 -2.06 6.62 -5.80
C ASP A 126 -1.51 5.33 -6.39
N ASN A 127 -2.37 4.32 -6.46
CA ASN A 127 -2.08 3.01 -7.05
C ASN A 127 -2.46 2.93 -8.54
N SER A 128 -2.68 4.07 -9.21
CA SER A 128 -2.94 4.11 -10.66
C SER A 128 -1.79 3.57 -11.52
N ILE A 129 -0.62 3.38 -10.89
CA ILE A 129 0.53 2.65 -11.43
C ILE A 129 0.88 1.51 -10.46
N ALA A 130 1.03 0.30 -10.99
CA ALA A 130 1.39 -0.89 -10.21
C ALA A 130 2.12 -1.94 -11.06
N ASN A 131 2.95 -2.77 -10.42
CA ASN A 131 3.55 -3.94 -11.06
C ASN A 131 2.66 -5.17 -10.90
N VAL A 132 2.85 -6.16 -11.77
CA VAL A 132 2.27 -7.49 -11.57
C VAL A 132 2.81 -8.10 -10.27
N GLY A 133 1.92 -8.56 -9.42
CA GLY A 133 2.22 -9.16 -8.12
C GLY A 133 2.25 -8.17 -6.95
N ASP A 134 2.21 -6.85 -7.21
CA ASP A 134 2.08 -5.84 -6.17
C ASP A 134 0.79 -6.10 -5.37
N GLY A 135 0.84 -5.87 -4.06
CA GLY A 135 -0.35 -5.93 -3.22
C GLY A 135 -1.36 -4.84 -3.60
N CYS A 136 -2.65 -5.13 -3.42
CA CYS A 136 -3.74 -4.19 -3.63
C CYS A 136 -4.89 -4.48 -2.67
N LYS A 137 -5.64 -3.44 -2.30
CA LYS A 137 -6.73 -3.54 -1.33
C LYS A 137 -8.11 -3.67 -1.97
N GLU A 138 -8.35 -2.91 -3.03
CA GLU A 138 -9.66 -2.81 -3.67
C GLU A 138 -9.73 -3.76 -4.87
N GLU A 139 -10.57 -4.79 -4.79
CA GLU A 139 -10.77 -5.73 -5.89
C GLU A 139 -11.32 -5.02 -7.13
N GLU A 140 -10.97 -5.53 -8.31
CA GLU A 140 -11.32 -4.91 -9.61
C GLU A 140 -10.76 -3.50 -9.82
N ASP A 141 -9.84 -3.03 -8.96
CA ASP A 141 -9.11 -1.80 -9.22
C ASP A 141 -8.06 -2.01 -10.32
N TYR A 142 -7.94 -1.04 -11.23
CA TYR A 142 -7.04 -1.13 -12.38
C TYR A 142 -5.88 -0.15 -12.24
N ALA A 143 -4.71 -0.58 -12.70
CA ALA A 143 -3.53 0.25 -12.79
C ALA A 143 -2.82 0.04 -14.13
N CYS A 144 -2.02 1.02 -14.54
CA CYS A 144 -1.04 0.80 -15.60
C CYS A 144 0.26 0.23 -15.03
N THR A 145 0.97 -0.58 -15.80
CA THR A 145 2.37 -0.88 -15.48
C THR A 145 3.23 0.38 -15.60
N PRO A 146 4.37 0.48 -14.88
CA PRO A 146 5.23 1.66 -14.95
C PRO A 146 5.72 2.00 -16.37
N ASP A 147 5.93 0.97 -17.21
CA ASP A 147 6.31 1.13 -18.61
C ASP A 147 5.14 1.47 -19.55
N ARG A 148 3.92 1.58 -18.99
CA ARG A 148 2.65 1.84 -19.67
C ARG A 148 2.26 0.80 -20.73
N LYS A 149 2.93 -0.35 -20.80
CA LYS A 149 2.67 -1.36 -21.85
C LYS A 149 1.54 -2.31 -21.51
N SER A 150 1.09 -2.35 -20.26
CA SER A 150 0.03 -3.24 -19.81
C SER A 150 -0.90 -2.57 -18.82
N ALA A 151 -2.13 -3.06 -18.75
CA ALA A 151 -3.03 -2.81 -17.65
C ALA A 151 -3.04 -4.03 -16.71
N VAL A 152 -3.06 -3.77 -15.42
CA VAL A 152 -3.20 -4.78 -14.37
C VAL A 152 -4.50 -4.53 -13.61
N VAL A 153 -5.05 -5.59 -13.01
CA VAL A 153 -6.28 -5.55 -12.22
C VAL A 153 -6.05 -6.27 -10.88
N CYS A 154 -6.56 -5.69 -9.81
CA CYS A 154 -6.53 -6.30 -8.48
C CYS A 154 -7.43 -7.53 -8.43
N LYS A 155 -6.83 -8.69 -8.17
CA LYS A 155 -7.52 -9.97 -7.99
C LYS A 155 -6.91 -10.71 -6.81
N ALA A 156 -7.73 -11.05 -5.83
CA ALA A 156 -7.31 -11.75 -4.62
C ALA A 156 -6.15 -11.03 -3.89
N GLY A 157 -6.30 -9.71 -3.74
CA GLY A 157 -5.34 -8.84 -3.04
C GLY A 157 -4.01 -8.62 -3.76
N LYS A 158 -3.88 -9.01 -5.03
CA LYS A 158 -2.70 -8.74 -5.86
C LYS A 158 -3.05 -8.23 -7.25
N PHE A 159 -2.23 -7.33 -7.77
CA PHE A 159 -2.33 -6.93 -9.17
C PHE A 159 -1.91 -8.07 -10.09
N THR A 160 -2.78 -8.41 -11.03
CA THR A 160 -2.56 -9.44 -12.06
C THR A 160 -2.70 -8.82 -13.45
N LEU A 161 -2.03 -9.39 -14.45
CA LEU A 161 -2.08 -8.87 -15.82
C LEU A 161 -3.52 -8.97 -16.38
N ALA A 162 -4.09 -7.82 -16.76
CA ALA A 162 -5.44 -7.73 -17.33
C ALA A 162 -5.41 -7.71 -18.86
N SER A 163 -4.56 -6.86 -19.45
CA SER A 163 -4.42 -6.73 -20.90
C SER A 163 -3.06 -6.15 -21.28
N ASN A 164 -2.59 -6.50 -22.47
CA ASN A 164 -1.42 -5.87 -23.10
C ASN A 164 -1.89 -4.67 -23.93
N CYS A 165 -1.44 -3.46 -23.59
CA CYS A 165 -1.85 -2.23 -24.25
C CYS A 165 -0.89 -1.91 -25.41
N LYS A 166 -0.93 -2.72 -26.48
CA LYS A 166 0.02 -2.63 -27.60
C LYS A 166 -0.35 -1.57 -28.64
N GLY A 167 -1.55 -0.99 -28.56
CA GLY A 167 -1.96 0.12 -29.41
C GLY A 167 -1.16 1.39 -29.12
N LYS A 168 -1.26 2.37 -30.04
CA LYS A 168 -0.42 3.57 -30.02
C LYS A 168 -0.59 4.43 -28.75
N ASN A 169 -1.75 4.37 -28.10
CA ASN A 169 -2.00 5.12 -26.88
C ASN A 169 -1.48 4.41 -25.64
N ALA A 170 -1.05 3.16 -25.75
CA ALA A 170 -0.58 2.35 -24.62
C ALA A 170 -1.59 2.36 -23.46
N CYS A 171 -1.13 2.15 -22.22
CA CYS A 171 -1.93 2.33 -21.02
C CYS A 171 -1.87 3.77 -20.53
N LYS A 172 -3.03 4.38 -20.26
CA LYS A 172 -3.15 5.75 -19.73
C LYS A 172 -4.02 5.78 -18.49
N VAL A 173 -3.70 6.71 -17.59
CA VAL A 173 -4.58 7.07 -16.47
C VAL A 173 -5.25 8.38 -16.86
N THR A 174 -6.57 8.39 -16.95
CA THR A 174 -7.39 9.55 -17.31
C THR A 174 -8.31 9.93 -16.15
N GLY A 175 -9.03 11.05 -16.29
CA GLY A 175 -9.93 11.56 -15.25
C GLY A 175 -9.24 12.50 -14.25
N ASP A 176 -9.98 12.88 -13.21
CA ASP A 176 -9.54 13.84 -12.20
C ASP A 176 -10.15 13.53 -10.82
N LYS A 177 -9.83 14.37 -9.81
CA LYS A 177 -10.35 14.19 -8.45
C LYS A 177 -11.88 14.28 -8.35
N ALA A 178 -12.55 14.96 -9.27
CA ALA A 178 -14.00 15.13 -9.25
C ALA A 178 -14.73 13.98 -9.97
N ALA A 179 -14.19 13.52 -11.11
CA ALA A 179 -14.79 12.46 -11.93
C ALA A 179 -14.30 11.04 -11.57
N GLY A 180 -13.25 10.94 -10.77
CA GLY A 180 -12.53 9.69 -10.53
C GLY A 180 -11.47 9.45 -11.60
N PHE A 181 -10.42 8.72 -11.22
CA PHE A 181 -9.37 8.29 -12.15
C PHE A 181 -9.77 6.98 -12.82
N LYS A 182 -9.42 6.82 -14.10
CA LYS A 182 -9.70 5.62 -14.89
C LYS A 182 -8.46 5.15 -15.60
N VAL A 183 -8.32 3.84 -15.72
CA VAL A 183 -7.28 3.22 -16.55
C VAL A 183 -7.86 2.88 -17.91
N GLU A 184 -7.23 3.42 -18.94
CA GLU A 184 -7.54 3.15 -20.33
C GLU A 184 -6.38 2.37 -20.96
N CYS A 185 -6.68 1.18 -21.47
CA CYS A 185 -5.72 0.34 -22.16
C CYS A 185 -6.05 0.34 -23.65
N ASP A 186 -5.12 0.79 -24.49
CA ASP A 186 -5.24 0.65 -25.93
C ASP A 186 -4.83 -0.76 -26.36
N ASP A 187 -5.78 -1.68 -26.32
CA ASP A 187 -5.68 -3.06 -26.77
C ASP A 187 -6.23 -3.25 -28.20
N SER A 188 -6.35 -2.16 -28.97
CA SER A 188 -6.75 -2.21 -30.38
C SER A 188 -5.81 -3.05 -31.26
N ILE A 189 -4.59 -3.25 -30.79
CA ILE A 189 -3.60 -4.16 -31.36
C ILE A 189 -3.28 -5.25 -30.35
N ALA A 190 -3.32 -6.51 -30.78
CA ALA A 190 -3.03 -7.67 -29.94
C ALA A 190 -2.32 -8.79 -30.72
N ALA A 191 -1.97 -9.86 -30.02
CA ALA A 191 -1.51 -11.12 -30.59
C ALA A 191 -2.38 -12.27 -30.07
N ALA A 192 -2.50 -13.35 -30.85
CA ALA A 192 -3.18 -14.54 -30.38
C ALA A 192 -2.51 -15.07 -29.09
N GLY A 193 -3.32 -15.35 -28.07
CA GLY A 193 -2.90 -15.79 -26.75
C GLY A 193 -2.60 -14.66 -25.76
N ASP A 194 -2.57 -13.39 -26.20
CA ASP A 194 -2.47 -12.26 -25.27
C ASP A 194 -3.65 -12.27 -24.28
N PRO A 195 -3.42 -11.88 -23.02
CA PRO A 195 -4.49 -11.69 -22.06
C PRO A 195 -5.40 -10.54 -22.49
N CYS A 196 -6.68 -10.71 -22.22
CA CYS A 196 -7.70 -9.68 -22.43
C CYS A 196 -8.74 -9.80 -21.31
N ASP A 197 -9.34 -8.67 -20.94
CA ASP A 197 -10.27 -8.65 -19.82
C ASP A 197 -11.73 -8.46 -20.24
N LYS A 198 -11.98 -7.78 -21.36
CA LYS A 198 -13.34 -7.60 -21.89
C LYS A 198 -13.68 -8.73 -22.85
N GLU A 199 -14.56 -9.65 -22.42
CA GLU A 199 -15.00 -10.76 -23.26
C GLU A 199 -15.71 -10.25 -24.52
N ASN A 200 -15.53 -10.94 -25.66
CA ASN A 200 -16.01 -10.53 -26.99
C ASN A 200 -15.47 -9.19 -27.50
N HIS A 201 -14.49 -8.60 -26.82
CA HIS A 201 -13.75 -7.45 -27.35
C HIS A 201 -12.90 -7.87 -28.55
N PHE A 202 -12.81 -7.01 -29.55
CA PHE A 202 -12.06 -7.27 -30.77
C PHE A 202 -10.80 -6.42 -30.86
N ALA A 203 -9.78 -6.96 -31.49
CA ALA A 203 -8.52 -6.28 -31.75
C ALA A 203 -7.97 -6.69 -33.13
N CYS A 204 -7.09 -5.88 -33.68
CA CYS A 204 -6.31 -6.26 -34.85
C CYS A 204 -5.00 -6.92 -34.42
N ALA A 205 -4.54 -7.91 -35.18
CA ALA A 205 -3.16 -8.34 -35.05
C ALA A 205 -2.21 -7.30 -35.66
N SER A 206 -0.95 -7.30 -35.20
CA SER A 206 0.10 -6.41 -35.73
C SER A 206 0.42 -6.59 -37.22
N ASP A 207 -0.06 -7.66 -37.84
CA ASP A 207 0.05 -7.90 -39.28
C ASP A 207 -0.96 -7.10 -40.12
N GLU A 208 -1.88 -6.36 -39.49
CA GLU A 208 -2.99 -5.63 -40.10
C GLU A 208 -3.91 -6.50 -40.96
N LYS A 209 -3.92 -7.82 -40.76
CA LYS A 209 -4.68 -8.78 -41.58
C LYS A 209 -5.52 -9.74 -40.76
N THR A 210 -5.29 -9.86 -39.46
CA THR A 210 -6.03 -10.80 -38.61
C THR A 210 -6.90 -10.03 -37.62
N ILE A 211 -8.18 -10.40 -37.53
CA ILE A 211 -9.10 -9.96 -36.47
C ILE A 211 -9.01 -10.98 -35.32
N LEU A 212 -8.79 -10.46 -34.12
CA LEU A 212 -8.75 -11.21 -32.88
C LEU A 212 -9.99 -10.90 -32.06
N LYS A 213 -10.47 -11.89 -31.31
CA LYS A 213 -11.59 -11.76 -30.37
C LYS A 213 -11.16 -12.29 -29.00
N CYS A 214 -11.53 -11.58 -27.94
CA CYS A 214 -11.30 -12.03 -26.58
C CYS A 214 -12.26 -13.18 -26.23
N VAL A 215 -11.72 -14.38 -26.08
CA VAL A 215 -12.45 -15.59 -25.70
C VAL A 215 -11.74 -16.26 -24.53
N GLY A 216 -12.44 -16.43 -23.41
CA GLY A 216 -11.88 -17.06 -22.22
C GLY A 216 -10.67 -16.29 -21.68
N LYS A 217 -10.75 -14.95 -21.66
CA LYS A 217 -9.69 -14.03 -21.21
C LYS A 217 -8.39 -14.08 -22.03
N LYS A 218 -8.43 -14.62 -23.24
CA LYS A 218 -7.32 -14.56 -24.20
C LYS A 218 -7.80 -14.17 -25.58
N PHE A 219 -6.99 -13.42 -26.31
CA PHE A 219 -7.28 -13.14 -27.71
C PHE A 219 -7.10 -14.41 -28.55
N THR A 220 -8.13 -14.78 -29.30
CA THR A 220 -8.12 -15.87 -30.28
C THR A 220 -8.36 -15.31 -31.67
N VAL A 221 -7.89 -16.01 -32.71
CA VAL A 221 -8.17 -15.62 -34.10
C VAL A 221 -9.66 -15.80 -34.37
N GLU A 222 -10.34 -14.72 -34.74
CA GLU A 222 -11.73 -14.77 -35.20
C GLU A 222 -11.79 -14.86 -36.71
N ASP A 223 -11.08 -13.97 -37.43
CA ASP A 223 -11.18 -13.85 -38.88
C ASP A 223 -9.88 -13.30 -39.50
N LYS A 224 -9.77 -13.38 -40.83
CA LYS A 224 -8.67 -12.83 -41.63
C LYS A 224 -9.19 -11.99 -42.78
N CYS A 225 -8.68 -10.76 -42.87
CA CYS A 225 -8.98 -9.85 -43.96
C CYS A 225 -8.50 -10.36 -45.31
N ARG A 226 -9.21 -9.97 -46.37
CA ARG A 226 -8.82 -10.32 -47.74
C ARG A 226 -7.52 -9.62 -48.12
N ALA A 227 -6.84 -10.11 -49.16
CA ALA A 227 -5.50 -9.65 -49.54
C ALA A 227 -5.37 -8.13 -49.80
N LYS A 228 -6.47 -7.43 -50.14
CA LYS A 228 -6.51 -5.98 -50.40
C LYS A 228 -7.07 -5.17 -49.23
N GLU A 229 -7.61 -5.82 -48.21
CA GLU A 229 -8.20 -5.19 -47.03
C GLU A 229 -7.17 -5.15 -45.90
N LYS A 230 -7.37 -4.22 -44.98
CA LYS A 230 -6.61 -4.16 -43.73
C LYS A 230 -7.54 -4.19 -42.54
N CYS A 231 -7.14 -4.93 -41.51
CA CYS A 231 -7.77 -4.82 -40.20
C CYS A 231 -7.53 -3.41 -39.67
N GLY A 232 -8.61 -2.74 -39.27
CA GLY A 232 -8.54 -1.42 -38.67
C GLY A 232 -9.56 -1.25 -37.56
N VAL A 233 -9.31 -0.24 -36.73
CA VAL A 233 -10.23 0.20 -35.67
C VAL A 233 -10.81 1.56 -36.06
N ARG A 234 -12.14 1.64 -36.20
CA ARG A 234 -12.89 2.86 -36.53
C ARG A 234 -13.94 3.12 -35.46
N GLY A 235 -13.61 3.98 -34.49
CA GLY A 235 -14.41 4.13 -33.29
C GLY A 235 -14.34 2.86 -32.44
N GLU A 236 -15.49 2.26 -32.15
CA GLU A 236 -15.59 0.99 -31.43
C GLU A 236 -15.62 -0.24 -32.35
N LEU A 237 -15.62 -0.03 -33.68
CA LEU A 237 -15.69 -1.12 -34.65
C LEU A 237 -14.29 -1.58 -35.04
N VAL A 238 -14.07 -2.89 -34.95
CA VAL A 238 -12.91 -3.58 -35.53
C VAL A 238 -13.38 -4.37 -36.73
N GLY A 239 -12.70 -4.20 -37.87
CA GLY A 239 -13.10 -4.85 -39.10
C GLY A 239 -12.06 -4.72 -40.21
N CYS A 240 -12.36 -5.38 -41.33
CA CYS A 240 -11.57 -5.30 -42.56
C CYS A 240 -12.10 -4.17 -43.44
N TYR A 241 -11.21 -3.28 -43.87
CA TYR A 241 -11.52 -2.10 -44.69
C TYR A 241 -10.59 -1.95 -45.89
#